data_AF-A0A1M5UVU2-F1
#
_entry.id   AF-A0A1M5UVU2-F1
#
_cell.length_a   1.000
_cell.length_b   1.000
_cell.length_c   1.000
_cell.angle_alpha   90.00
_cell.angle_beta   90.00
_cell.angle_gamma   90.00
#
_symmetry.space_group_name_H-M   'P 1'
#
loop_
_entity.id
_entity.type
_entity.pdbx_description
1 polymer ?
#
loop_
_entity_poly.entity_id
_entity_poly.type
_entity_poly.pdbx_seq_one_letter_code
_entity_poly.pdbx_strand_id
1 'polypeptide(L)'
;MKKVLLALAFGACAQAAAAAVDKTSDDIKEGVADVVKRYANAIACPGVRVRPADVLTLVPYKRGERQQARYAVLWTGDPGCIAGPGDEATYIAIATISGGRFVVDPKLSSPLVQFESPVRFVRRVVEYTEDTLVLQGNIYGPQDAHNKPSIPVRFTLQLDDSGHWKMVEKRVLPIGTAGG
;
A
#
# COMPACT_ATOMS: atom_id res chain seq x y z
N MET A 1 -11.08 -64.59 42.12
CA MET A 1 -10.16 -63.74 41.35
C MET A 1 -10.93 -63.17 40.15
N LYS A 2 -11.37 -61.91 40.22
CA LYS A 2 -12.21 -61.24 39.21
C LYS A 2 -11.31 -60.46 38.25
N LYS A 3 -11.30 -60.83 36.97
CA LYS A 3 -10.59 -60.10 35.90
C LYS A 3 -11.48 -58.95 35.43
N VAL A 4 -11.01 -57.71 35.60
CA VAL A 4 -11.65 -56.50 35.08
C VAL A 4 -10.98 -56.17 33.74
N LEU A 5 -11.74 -56.25 32.66
CA LEU A 5 -11.35 -55.80 31.32
C LEU A 5 -11.75 -54.33 31.19
N LEU A 6 -10.77 -53.43 31.16
CA LEU A 6 -10.98 -52.02 30.86
C LEU A 6 -10.85 -51.82 29.34
N ALA A 7 -11.96 -51.49 28.68
CA ALA A 7 -11.98 -51.15 27.27
C ALA A 7 -11.55 -49.68 27.09
N LEU A 8 -10.41 -49.47 26.42
CA LEU A 8 -9.94 -48.16 25.97
C LEU A 8 -10.74 -47.72 24.73
N ALA A 9 -11.67 -46.79 24.92
CA ALA A 9 -12.35 -46.11 23.84
C ALA A 9 -11.39 -45.09 23.19
N PHE A 10 -10.86 -45.45 22.02
CA PHE A 10 -10.15 -44.51 21.15
C PHE A 10 -11.15 -43.52 20.55
N GLY A 11 -11.21 -42.31 21.13
CA GLY A 11 -11.94 -41.19 20.56
C GLY A 11 -11.28 -40.71 19.28
N ALA A 12 -11.96 -40.90 18.15
CA ALA A 12 -11.56 -40.34 16.86
C ALA A 12 -11.75 -38.82 16.91
N CYS A 13 -10.67 -38.08 17.17
CA CYS A 13 -10.63 -36.65 16.89
C CYS A 13 -10.72 -36.45 15.37
N ALA A 14 -11.92 -36.18 14.87
CA ALA A 14 -12.13 -35.65 13.54
C ALA A 14 -11.46 -34.27 13.47
N GLN A 15 -10.22 -34.22 12.98
CA GLN A 15 -9.61 -32.96 12.55
C GLN A 15 -10.35 -32.50 11.31
N ALA A 16 -11.32 -31.61 11.50
CA ALA A 16 -11.87 -30.83 10.41
C ALA A 16 -10.73 -30.00 9.83
N ALA A 17 -10.15 -30.47 8.73
CA ALA A 17 -9.24 -29.67 7.93
C ALA A 17 -10.03 -28.47 7.44
N ALA A 18 -9.84 -27.31 8.07
CA ALA A 18 -10.39 -26.06 7.59
C ALA A 18 -9.82 -25.82 6.19
N ALA A 19 -10.63 -26.08 5.16
CA ALA A 19 -10.30 -25.73 3.79
C ALA A 19 -10.08 -24.22 3.76
N ALA A 20 -8.83 -23.79 3.58
CA ALA A 20 -8.52 -22.38 3.44
C ALA A 20 -9.21 -21.89 2.16
N VAL A 21 -10.32 -21.15 2.33
CA VAL A 21 -11.01 -20.46 1.24
C VAL A 21 -9.97 -19.57 0.55
N ASP A 22 -9.76 -19.78 -0.75
CA ASP A 22 -8.87 -18.93 -1.53
C ASP A 22 -9.44 -17.50 -1.51
N LYS A 23 -8.59 -16.54 -1.18
CA LYS A 23 -8.97 -15.12 -1.22
C LYS A 23 -9.02 -14.67 -2.67
N THR A 24 -10.09 -13.99 -3.05
CA THR A 24 -10.17 -13.34 -4.37
C THR A 24 -9.26 -12.12 -4.41
N SER A 25 -8.97 -11.61 -5.61
CA SER A 25 -8.23 -10.34 -5.77
C SER A 25 -8.93 -9.19 -5.04
N ASP A 26 -10.27 -9.18 -5.06
CA ASP A 26 -11.05 -8.11 -4.44
C ASP A 26 -11.01 -8.20 -2.91
N ASP A 27 -11.16 -9.40 -2.34
CA ASP A 27 -10.99 -9.62 -0.89
C ASP A 27 -9.61 -9.17 -0.40
N ILE A 28 -8.58 -9.38 -1.23
CA ILE A 28 -7.22 -8.96 -0.92
C ILE A 28 -7.11 -7.43 -0.93
N LYS A 29 -7.61 -6.78 -1.98
CA LYS A 29 -7.54 -5.31 -2.08
C LYS A 29 -8.35 -4.65 -0.96
N GLU A 30 -9.50 -5.20 -0.59
CA GLU A 30 -10.28 -4.71 0.54
C GLU A 30 -9.52 -4.83 1.86
N GLY A 31 -8.95 -6.01 2.13
CA GLY A 31 -8.18 -6.22 3.36
C GLY A 31 -6.91 -5.36 3.44
N VAL A 32 -6.21 -5.19 2.33
CA VAL A 32 -5.04 -4.30 2.23
C VAL A 32 -5.45 -2.84 2.44
N ALA A 33 -6.51 -2.39 1.78
CA ALA A 33 -7.00 -1.02 1.94
C ALA A 33 -7.40 -0.73 3.40
N ASP A 34 -8.07 -1.66 4.08
CA ASP A 34 -8.46 -1.50 5.49
C ASP A 34 -7.24 -1.41 6.42
N VAL A 35 -6.26 -2.32 6.29
CA VAL A 35 -5.08 -2.29 7.17
C VAL A 35 -4.21 -1.06 6.94
N VAL A 36 -4.05 -0.62 5.67
CA VAL A 36 -3.30 0.60 5.37
C VAL A 36 -4.05 1.83 5.85
N LYS A 37 -5.39 1.88 5.71
CA LYS A 37 -6.20 2.98 6.27
C LYS A 37 -5.99 3.11 7.76
N ARG A 38 -6.04 2.00 8.51
CA ARG A 38 -5.81 2.00 9.96
C ARG A 38 -4.40 2.45 10.31
N TYR A 39 -3.41 1.93 9.60
CA TYR A 39 -2.01 2.34 9.76
C TYR A 39 -1.85 3.84 9.55
N ALA A 40 -2.31 4.37 8.42
CA ALA A 40 -2.17 5.78 8.09
C ALA A 40 -2.90 6.69 9.10
N ASN A 41 -4.12 6.37 9.52
CA ASN A 41 -4.84 7.12 10.56
C ASN A 41 -4.21 7.00 11.96
N ALA A 42 -3.31 6.04 12.19
CA ALA A 42 -2.59 5.93 13.47
C ALA A 42 -1.34 6.81 13.53
N ILE A 43 -0.78 7.20 12.37
CA ILE A 43 0.46 7.99 12.28
C ILE A 43 0.25 9.39 11.71
N ALA A 44 -0.87 9.64 11.04
CA ALA A 44 -1.22 10.91 10.43
C ALA A 44 -2.53 11.44 10.98
N CYS A 45 -2.87 12.66 10.60
CA CYS A 45 -4.13 13.27 11.05
C CYS A 45 -5.37 12.48 10.62
N PRO A 46 -6.42 12.50 11.47
CA PRO A 46 -7.64 11.76 11.19
C PRO A 46 -8.24 12.17 9.84
N GLY A 47 -8.76 11.18 9.12
CA GLY A 47 -9.48 11.42 7.87
C GLY A 47 -8.76 10.87 6.64
N VAL A 48 -7.66 10.14 6.80
CA VAL A 48 -7.00 9.46 5.68
C VAL A 48 -7.98 8.48 5.03
N ARG A 49 -8.14 8.62 3.71
CA ARG A 49 -8.98 7.77 2.87
C ARG A 49 -8.10 6.84 2.05
N VAL A 50 -8.42 5.56 2.10
CA VAL A 50 -7.82 4.51 1.26
C VAL A 50 -8.96 3.62 0.79
N ARG A 51 -8.99 3.31 -0.51
CA ARG A 51 -9.98 2.46 -1.15
C ARG A 51 -9.30 1.26 -1.80
N PRO A 52 -10.04 0.17 -2.07
CA PRO A 52 -9.49 -0.99 -2.80
C PRO A 52 -8.87 -0.63 -4.16
N ALA A 53 -9.41 0.40 -4.83
CA ALA A 53 -8.90 0.90 -6.11
C ALA A 53 -7.51 1.58 -6.00
N ASP A 54 -7.11 1.98 -4.79
CA ASP A 54 -5.82 2.63 -4.53
C ASP A 54 -4.71 1.59 -4.26
N VAL A 55 -5.04 0.29 -4.25
CA VAL A 55 -4.12 -0.83 -4.00
C VAL A 55 -3.44 -1.32 -5.28
N LEU A 56 -2.12 -1.19 -5.32
CA LEU A 56 -1.24 -1.66 -6.38
C LEU A 56 -0.69 -3.04 -6.01
N THR A 57 -0.81 -4.02 -6.91
CA THR A 57 -0.31 -5.39 -6.67
C THR A 57 1.12 -5.51 -7.20
N LEU A 58 2.11 -5.28 -6.34
CA LEU A 58 3.53 -5.35 -6.71
C LEU A 58 3.96 -6.80 -6.98
N VAL A 59 3.63 -7.69 -6.04
CA VAL A 59 3.81 -9.13 -6.18
C VAL A 59 2.49 -9.83 -5.91
N PRO A 60 1.92 -10.55 -6.88
CA PRO A 60 0.62 -11.17 -6.73
C PRO A 60 0.66 -12.30 -5.70
N TYR A 61 -0.46 -12.50 -5.02
CA TYR A 61 -0.64 -13.65 -4.14
C TYR A 61 -0.67 -14.94 -4.96
N LYS A 62 0.22 -15.88 -4.60
CA LYS A 62 0.23 -17.24 -5.12
C LYS A 62 0.14 -18.23 -3.97
N ARG A 63 -0.61 -19.32 -4.18
CA ARG A 63 -0.71 -20.41 -3.21
C ARG A 63 0.67 -21.04 -3.03
N GLY A 64 1.12 -21.20 -1.78
CA GLY A 64 2.46 -21.70 -1.44
C GLY A 64 3.52 -20.61 -1.24
N GLU A 65 3.33 -19.44 -1.85
CA GLU A 65 4.27 -18.29 -1.79
C GLU A 65 3.64 -17.06 -1.13
N ARG A 66 2.67 -17.29 -0.23
CA ARG A 66 1.83 -16.22 0.37
C ARG A 66 2.64 -15.09 1.00
N GLN A 67 3.79 -15.42 1.57
CA GLN A 67 4.68 -14.47 2.26
C GLN A 67 5.41 -13.52 1.29
N GLN A 68 5.44 -13.84 -0.01
CA GLN A 68 6.08 -13.00 -1.03
C GLN A 68 5.11 -11.95 -1.59
N ALA A 69 3.80 -12.12 -1.38
CA ALA A 69 2.79 -11.20 -1.87
C ALA A 69 2.98 -9.81 -1.24
N ARG A 70 3.08 -8.80 -2.10
CA ARG A 70 3.35 -7.41 -1.72
C ARG A 70 2.40 -6.47 -2.45
N TYR A 71 1.90 -5.52 -1.69
CA TYR A 71 0.94 -4.53 -2.17
C TYR A 71 1.41 -3.15 -1.76
N ALA A 72 1.43 -2.21 -2.71
CA ALA A 72 1.66 -0.81 -2.41
C ALA A 72 0.34 -0.06 -2.37
N VAL A 73 0.25 0.90 -1.46
CA VAL A 73 -0.87 1.83 -1.38
C VAL A 73 -0.31 3.23 -1.25
N LEU A 74 -0.71 4.10 -2.18
CA LEU A 74 -0.46 5.53 -2.07
C LEU A 74 -1.60 6.15 -1.24
N TRP A 75 -1.24 6.90 -0.21
CA TRP A 75 -2.20 7.57 0.66
C TRP A 75 -1.78 9.03 0.88
N THR A 76 -2.74 9.89 1.24
CA THR A 76 -2.48 11.31 1.50
C THR A 76 -2.83 11.63 2.95
N GLY A 77 -1.98 12.41 3.61
CA GLY A 77 -2.19 12.88 4.97
C GLY A 77 -1.04 13.74 5.46
N ASP A 78 -1.04 14.06 6.77
CA ASP A 78 0.02 14.77 7.46
C ASP A 78 0.54 13.92 8.64
N PRO A 79 1.64 13.17 8.46
CA PRO A 79 2.24 12.38 9.53
C PRO A 79 2.67 13.24 10.73
N GLY A 80 2.25 12.84 11.93
CA GLY A 80 2.58 13.50 13.18
C GLY A 80 1.65 14.65 13.58
N CYS A 81 0.77 15.13 12.69
CA CYS A 81 -0.13 16.26 12.97
C CYS A 81 0.55 17.51 13.52
N ILE A 82 1.79 17.72 13.11
CA ILE A 82 2.60 18.83 13.61
C ILE A 82 2.34 20.07 12.74
N ALA A 83 1.76 19.88 11.55
CA ALA A 83 1.82 20.85 10.48
C ALA A 83 0.39 21.30 10.06
N GLY A 84 0.30 22.42 9.33
CA GLY A 84 -0.97 22.99 8.93
C GLY A 84 -1.58 22.27 7.72
N PRO A 85 -2.74 22.72 7.20
CA PRO A 85 -3.33 22.17 5.96
C PRO A 85 -2.40 22.26 4.73
N GLY A 86 -1.33 23.05 4.83
CA GLY A 86 -0.28 23.21 3.82
C GLY A 86 0.71 22.04 3.72
N ASP A 87 0.64 21.06 4.62
CA ASP A 87 1.71 20.07 4.80
C ASP A 87 1.29 18.63 4.45
N GLU A 88 0.02 18.41 4.11
CA GLU A 88 -0.40 17.10 3.58
C GLU A 88 0.37 16.75 2.30
N ALA A 89 0.82 15.50 2.18
CA ALA A 89 1.48 15.00 0.97
C ALA A 89 1.09 13.56 0.68
N THR A 90 1.47 13.05 -0.50
CA THR A 90 1.36 11.62 -0.82
C THR A 90 2.50 10.83 -0.18
N TYR A 91 2.14 9.73 0.46
CA TYR A 91 3.00 8.75 1.11
C TYR A 91 2.72 7.36 0.57
N ILE A 92 3.60 6.42 0.87
CA ILE A 92 3.46 5.01 0.48
C ILE A 92 3.41 4.11 1.71
N ALA A 93 2.58 3.07 1.64
CA ALA A 93 2.61 1.96 2.56
C ALA A 93 2.72 0.65 1.79
N ILE A 94 3.51 -0.28 2.32
CA ILE A 94 3.67 -1.63 1.79
C ILE A 94 2.98 -2.62 2.73
N ALA A 95 2.02 -3.36 2.19
CA ALA A 95 1.31 -4.41 2.90
C ALA A 95 1.69 -5.80 2.39
N THR A 96 1.72 -6.76 3.30
CA THR A 96 2.00 -8.18 3.05
C THR A 96 0.94 -9.07 3.70
N ILE A 97 1.01 -10.38 3.44
CA ILE A 97 0.14 -11.38 4.08
C ILE A 97 0.98 -12.27 5.00
N SER A 98 0.77 -12.14 6.32
CA SER A 98 1.43 -12.95 7.34
C SER A 98 0.40 -13.66 8.23
N GLY A 99 0.59 -14.96 8.47
CA GLY A 99 -0.37 -15.76 9.27
C GLY A 99 -1.82 -15.73 8.74
N GLY A 100 -2.02 -15.48 7.45
CA GLY A 100 -3.36 -15.33 6.84
C GLY A 100 -4.01 -13.96 7.05
N ARG A 101 -3.31 -13.00 7.67
CA ARG A 101 -3.75 -11.62 7.92
C ARG A 101 -2.96 -10.64 7.07
N PHE A 102 -3.62 -9.55 6.68
CA PHE A 102 -2.95 -8.41 6.06
C PHE A 102 -2.25 -7.59 7.12
N VAL A 103 -1.00 -7.23 6.87
CA VAL A 103 -0.17 -6.42 7.76
C VAL A 103 0.58 -5.38 6.94
N VAL A 104 0.72 -4.16 7.47
CA VAL A 104 1.65 -3.18 6.92
C VAL A 104 3.04 -3.52 7.44
N ASP A 105 4.06 -3.46 6.57
CA ASP A 105 5.46 -3.51 6.97
C ASP A 105 5.95 -2.07 7.19
N PRO A 106 6.15 -1.63 8.45
CA PRO A 106 6.58 -0.27 8.73
C PRO A 106 7.99 0.01 8.20
N LYS A 107 8.86 -1.00 8.07
CA LYS A 107 10.23 -0.82 7.57
C LYS A 107 10.27 -0.48 6.08
N LEU A 108 9.20 -0.83 5.36
CA LEU A 108 9.02 -0.57 3.94
C LEU A 108 7.99 0.54 3.67
N SER A 109 7.49 1.21 4.71
CA SER A 109 6.41 2.21 4.62
C SER A 109 6.82 3.58 5.15
N SER A 110 6.17 4.63 4.66
CA SER A 110 6.33 5.97 5.21
C SER A 110 5.78 6.02 6.65
N PRO A 111 6.43 6.75 7.57
CA PRO A 111 7.47 7.75 7.33
C PRO A 111 8.91 7.19 7.39
N LEU A 112 9.10 5.90 7.70
CA LEU A 112 10.43 5.31 7.83
C LEU A 112 11.15 5.21 6.48
N VAL A 113 10.41 4.93 5.41
CA VAL A 113 10.99 4.97 4.06
C VAL A 113 10.86 6.34 3.42
N GLN A 114 11.92 6.73 2.73
CA GLN A 114 11.88 7.88 1.85
C GLN A 114 11.07 7.55 0.59
N PHE A 115 10.10 8.42 0.29
CA PHE A 115 9.31 8.41 -0.93
C PHE A 115 9.58 9.70 -1.69
N GLU A 116 10.51 9.68 -2.64
CA GLU A 116 11.05 10.88 -3.31
C GLU A 116 10.11 11.42 -4.40
N SER A 117 8.90 11.80 -4.01
CA SER A 117 7.93 12.42 -4.92
C SER A 117 8.30 13.88 -5.21
N PRO A 118 8.43 14.29 -6.49
CA PRO A 118 8.60 15.70 -6.85
C PRO A 118 7.29 16.50 -6.76
N VAL A 119 6.16 15.81 -6.55
CA VAL A 119 4.83 16.41 -6.44
C VAL A 119 4.29 16.25 -5.03
N ARG A 120 3.54 17.25 -4.57
CA ARG A 120 2.85 17.17 -3.28
C ARG A 120 1.78 16.08 -3.27
N PHE A 121 0.99 16.02 -4.34
CA PHE A 121 -0.07 15.03 -4.52
C PHE A 121 0.11 14.26 -5.82
N VAL A 122 0.19 12.93 -5.72
CA VAL A 122 0.11 12.05 -6.88
C VAL A 122 -1.34 12.03 -7.36
N ARG A 123 -1.56 12.42 -8.61
CA ARG A 123 -2.90 12.44 -9.22
C ARG A 123 -3.26 11.12 -9.85
N ARG A 124 -2.26 10.39 -10.35
CA ARG A 124 -2.47 9.15 -11.09
C ARG A 124 -1.25 8.25 -11.04
N VAL A 125 -1.51 6.95 -10.86
CA VAL A 125 -0.55 5.88 -11.17
C VAL A 125 -0.73 5.51 -12.65
N VAL A 126 0.34 5.59 -13.43
CA VAL A 126 0.34 5.29 -14.86
C VAL A 126 0.63 3.81 -15.07
N GLU A 127 1.67 3.31 -14.39
CA GLU A 127 2.19 1.96 -14.50
C GLU A 127 2.93 1.61 -13.20
N TYR A 128 3.04 0.32 -12.91
CA TYR A 128 3.83 -0.19 -11.81
C TYR A 128 4.32 -1.62 -12.09
N THR A 129 5.49 -1.94 -11.53
CA THR A 129 6.05 -3.29 -11.44
C THR A 129 6.26 -3.64 -9.96
N GLU A 130 7.05 -4.67 -9.66
CA GLU A 130 7.47 -4.99 -8.30
C GLU A 130 8.31 -3.88 -7.65
N ASP A 131 9.14 -3.21 -8.44
CA ASP A 131 10.21 -2.31 -8.00
C ASP A 131 10.14 -0.92 -8.64
N THR A 132 9.16 -0.67 -9.52
CA THR A 132 9.05 0.58 -10.28
C THR A 132 7.62 1.13 -10.18
N LEU A 133 7.51 2.45 -9.99
CA LEU A 133 6.25 3.20 -10.05
C LEU A 133 6.38 4.34 -11.06
N VAL A 134 5.50 4.37 -12.05
CA VAL A 134 5.37 5.51 -12.97
C VAL A 134 4.15 6.31 -12.55
N LEU A 135 4.39 7.54 -12.10
CA LEU A 135 3.40 8.39 -11.45
C LEU A 135 3.22 9.71 -12.19
N GLN A 136 2.07 10.34 -11.98
CA GLN A 136 1.76 11.67 -12.48
C GLN A 136 1.20 12.55 -11.39
N GLY A 137 1.55 13.83 -11.47
CA GLY A 137 1.01 14.90 -10.62
C GLY A 137 1.39 16.26 -11.16
N ASN A 138 1.28 17.28 -10.32
CA ASN A 138 1.64 18.65 -10.70
C ASN A 138 2.74 19.19 -9.78
N ILE A 139 3.70 19.91 -10.36
CA ILE A 139 4.67 20.73 -9.63
C ILE A 139 4.27 22.21 -9.72
N TYR A 140 4.82 23.03 -8.83
CA TYR A 140 4.60 24.48 -8.85
C TYR A 140 5.35 25.13 -10.01
N GLY A 141 4.63 25.97 -10.76
CA GLY A 141 5.19 26.97 -11.64
C GLY A 141 5.47 28.30 -10.93
N PRO A 142 6.15 29.25 -11.60
CA PRO A 142 6.59 30.51 -10.98
C PRO A 142 5.46 31.42 -10.48
N GLN A 143 4.23 31.24 -10.98
CA GLN A 143 3.07 32.06 -10.66
C GLN A 143 1.99 31.29 -9.89
N ASP A 144 2.26 30.06 -9.48
CA ASP A 144 1.27 29.25 -8.81
C ASP A 144 1.03 29.76 -7.38
N ALA A 145 -0.25 29.81 -6.99
CA ALA A 145 -0.59 29.91 -5.58
C ALA A 145 -0.06 28.67 -4.84
N HIS A 146 0.28 28.83 -3.56
CA HIS A 146 0.87 27.77 -2.73
C HIS A 146 0.04 26.47 -2.65
N ASN A 147 -1.24 26.49 -3.01
CA ASN A 147 -2.12 25.32 -3.01
C ASN A 147 -2.55 24.85 -4.41
N LYS A 148 -1.99 25.41 -5.48
CA LYS A 148 -2.43 25.16 -6.87
C LYS A 148 -1.25 24.93 -7.82
N PRO A 149 -0.55 23.79 -7.70
CA PRO A 149 0.48 23.43 -8.67
C PRO A 149 -0.14 23.18 -10.06
N SER A 150 0.44 23.79 -11.10
CA SER A 150 -0.13 23.84 -12.46
C SER A 150 0.68 23.09 -13.52
N ILE A 151 1.97 22.79 -13.29
CA ILE A 151 2.82 22.16 -14.30
C ILE A 151 2.71 20.63 -14.20
N PRO A 152 2.09 19.95 -15.19
CA PRO A 152 1.94 18.51 -15.14
C PRO A 152 3.28 17.81 -15.37
N VAL A 153 3.58 16.80 -14.56
CA VAL A 153 4.78 15.98 -14.70
C VAL A 153 4.44 14.50 -14.65
N ARG A 154 5.25 13.71 -15.36
CA ARG A 154 5.38 12.27 -15.16
C ARG A 154 6.74 12.00 -14.54
N PHE A 155 6.80 11.10 -13.58
CA PHE A 155 8.06 10.72 -12.95
C PHE A 155 8.05 9.24 -12.60
N THR A 156 9.24 8.67 -12.54
CA THR A 156 9.47 7.26 -12.26
C THR A 156 10.21 7.15 -10.95
N LEU A 157 9.66 6.34 -10.04
CA LEU A 157 10.33 5.94 -8.80
C LEU A 157 10.80 4.49 -8.94
N GLN A 158 12.00 4.21 -8.44
CA GLN A 158 12.55 2.86 -8.34
C GLN A 158 12.84 2.53 -6.88
N LEU A 159 12.52 1.30 -6.49
CA LEU A 159 12.83 0.75 -5.17
C LEU A 159 14.33 0.45 -5.08
N ASP A 160 15.01 1.00 -4.09
CA ASP A 160 16.41 0.68 -3.82
C ASP A 160 16.56 -0.51 -2.85
N ASP A 161 17.80 -0.99 -2.69
CA ASP A 161 18.14 -2.13 -1.83
C ASP A 161 17.82 -1.89 -0.34
N SER A 162 17.63 -0.63 0.07
CA SER A 162 17.27 -0.25 1.44
C SER A 162 15.75 -0.12 1.64
N GLY A 163 14.96 -0.33 0.57
CA GLY A 163 13.51 -0.22 0.59
C GLY A 163 12.98 1.20 0.42
N HIS A 164 13.81 2.15 -0.02
CA HIS A 164 13.36 3.51 -0.34
C HIS A 164 12.93 3.62 -1.80
N TRP A 165 11.99 4.53 -2.07
CA TRP A 165 11.53 4.83 -3.42
C TRP A 165 12.22 6.09 -3.93
N LYS A 166 13.21 5.91 -4.81
CA LYS A 166 14.07 6.96 -5.35
C LYS A 166 13.60 7.42 -6.72
N MET A 167 13.64 8.73 -6.96
CA MET A 167 13.26 9.26 -8.28
C MET A 167 14.40 9.05 -9.27
N VAL A 168 14.14 8.30 -10.34
CA VAL A 168 15.12 8.00 -11.40
C VAL A 168 14.84 8.75 -12.69
N GLU A 169 13.60 9.18 -12.91
CA GLU A 169 13.21 9.97 -14.09
C GLU A 169 12.13 10.98 -13.73
N LYS A 170 12.20 12.16 -14.36
CA LYS A 170 11.14 13.18 -14.32
C LYS A 170 11.04 13.87 -15.67
N ARG A 171 9.81 13.98 -16.19
CA ARG A 171 9.50 14.65 -17.44
C ARG A 171 8.30 15.58 -17.27
N VAL A 172 8.47 16.83 -17.72
CA VAL A 172 7.34 17.77 -17.87
C VAL A 172 6.48 17.29 -19.03
N LEU A 173 5.17 17.16 -18.78
CA LEU A 173 4.22 16.79 -19.81
C LEU A 173 3.79 18.04 -20.59
N PRO A 174 3.50 17.93 -21.88
CA PRO A 174 2.84 19.01 -22.61
C PRO A 174 1.60 19.43 -21.84
N ILE A 175 1.41 20.73 -21.66
CA ILE A 175 0.13 21.26 -21.22
C ILE A 175 -0.83 20.94 -22.35
N GLY A 176 -1.58 19.85 -22.22
CA GLY A 176 -2.62 19.54 -23.16
C GLY A 176 -3.52 20.76 -23.23
N THR A 177 -3.67 21.34 -24.42
CA THR A 177 -4.78 22.24 -24.73
C THR A 177 -6.02 21.52 -24.24
N ALA A 178 -6.55 21.92 -23.09
CA ALA A 178 -7.83 21.43 -22.64
C ALA A 178 -8.78 21.67 -23.81
N GLY A 179 -9.31 20.60 -24.39
CA GLY A 179 -10.42 20.73 -25.32
C GLY A 179 -11.49 21.54 -24.60
N GLY A 180 -11.83 22.68 -25.21
CA GLY A 180 -12.98 23.48 -24.80
C GLY A 180 -14.29 22.73 -25.01
#